data_AF-A0A6I2YQ74-F1
#
_entry.id   AF-A0A6I2YQ74-F1
#
_cell.length_a   1.000
_cell.length_b   1.000
_cell.length_c   1.000
_cell.angle_alpha   90.00
_cell.angle_beta   90.00
_cell.angle_gamma   90.00
#
_symmetry.space_group_name_H-M   'P 1'
#
loop_
_entity.id
_entity.type
_entity.pdbx_description
1 polymer ?
#
loop_
_entity_poly.entity_id
_entity_poly.type
_entity_poly.pdbx_seq_one_letter_code
_entity_poly.pdbx_strand_id
1 'polypeptide(L)'
;MPHPREEVAGAVARYVELRKKIEQGDETSFGVLADLYTDDAVMIDAAWGRLEGRPAIDEWLVNSMVGLGDWLFPIEFTAIEGDHVIIKWTQIIPATKPDGSPASQSAYSHLIYAGDGKFNYEEDAYNMLHVIEDIEASGWTPTEPMNIPPAHPNRDFSPKS
;
A
#
# COMPACT_ATOMS: atom_id res chain seq x y z
N MET A 1 19.94 -17.91 -1.26
CA MET A 1 20.50 -17.26 -0.05
C MET A 1 19.92 -15.86 -0.01
N PRO A 2 19.55 -15.32 1.15
CA PRO A 2 19.03 -13.97 1.24
C PRO A 2 20.08 -12.95 0.81
N HIS A 3 19.64 -11.81 0.30
CA HIS A 3 20.51 -10.70 -0.08
C HIS A 3 21.17 -10.07 1.17
N PRO A 4 22.26 -9.31 1.01
CA PRO A 4 22.85 -8.55 2.11
C PRO A 4 21.81 -7.63 2.76
N ARG A 5 21.69 -7.68 4.09
CA ARG A 5 20.71 -6.88 4.85
C ARG A 5 20.79 -5.37 4.54
N GLU A 6 22.00 -4.85 4.30
CA GLU A 6 22.22 -3.45 3.94
C GLU A 6 21.54 -3.08 2.61
N GLU A 7 21.57 -3.99 1.64
CA GLU A 7 20.95 -3.82 0.33
C GLU A 7 19.42 -3.74 0.47
N VAL A 8 18.83 -4.68 1.22
CA VAL A 8 17.40 -4.69 1.55
C VAL A 8 17.00 -3.41 2.29
N ALA A 9 17.77 -3.03 3.31
CA ALA A 9 17.52 -1.81 4.07
C ALA A 9 17.57 -0.54 3.21
N GLY A 10 18.46 -0.49 2.22
CA GLY A 10 18.52 0.60 1.25
C GLY A 10 17.26 0.71 0.39
N ALA A 11 16.71 -0.43 -0.06
CA ALA A 11 15.44 -0.46 -0.79
C ALA A 11 14.26 -0.02 0.08
N VAL A 12 14.20 -0.51 1.33
CA VAL A 12 13.16 -0.11 2.30
C VAL A 12 13.23 1.38 2.62
N ALA A 13 14.42 1.94 2.78
CA ALA A 13 14.58 3.37 3.05
C ALA A 13 14.03 4.23 1.89
N ARG A 14 14.30 3.85 0.63
CA ARG A 14 13.74 4.53 -0.55
C ARG A 14 12.22 4.39 -0.61
N TYR A 15 11.68 3.19 -0.36
CA TYR A 15 10.24 2.95 -0.33
C TYR A 15 9.56 3.86 0.70
N VAL A 16 10.08 3.91 1.93
CA VAL A 16 9.55 4.76 3.01
C VAL A 16 9.62 6.25 2.66
N GLU A 17 10.72 6.69 2.04
CA GLU A 17 10.85 8.09 1.61
C GLU A 17 9.81 8.46 0.54
N LEU A 18 9.58 7.59 -0.45
CA LEU A 18 8.58 7.82 -1.50
C LEU A 18 7.16 7.85 -0.93
N ARG A 19 6.80 6.89 -0.06
CA ARG A 19 5.51 6.90 0.64
C ARG A 19 5.27 8.20 1.42
N LYS A 20 6.30 8.74 2.08
CA LYS A 20 6.22 10.03 2.78
C LYS A 20 5.99 11.20 1.82
N LYS A 21 6.63 11.20 0.65
CA LYS A 21 6.42 12.25 -0.37
C LYS A 21 5.01 12.20 -0.95
N ILE A 22 4.51 10.99 -1.24
CA ILE A 22 3.14 10.76 -1.70
C ILE A 22 2.13 11.30 -0.68
N GLU A 23 2.30 10.96 0.60
CA GLU A 23 1.44 11.47 1.68
C GLU A 23 1.49 13.00 1.83
N GLN A 24 2.60 13.64 1.43
CA GLN A 24 2.77 15.09 1.40
C GLN A 24 2.23 15.75 0.11
N GLY A 25 1.59 14.98 -0.78
CA GLY A 25 0.97 15.46 -2.01
C GLY A 25 1.89 15.47 -3.23
N ASP A 26 3.05 14.81 -3.19
CA ASP A 26 3.89 14.63 -4.38
C ASP A 26 3.38 13.46 -5.23
N GLU A 27 2.45 13.75 -6.14
CA GLU A 27 1.90 12.76 -7.08
C GLU A 27 2.97 12.19 -8.03
N THR A 28 4.09 12.87 -8.26
CA THR A 28 5.14 12.34 -9.14
C THR A 28 5.87 11.15 -8.51
N SER A 29 5.82 11.04 -7.18
CA SER A 29 6.42 9.93 -6.45
C SER A 29 5.69 8.59 -6.65
N PHE A 30 4.46 8.57 -7.19
CA PHE A 30 3.77 7.30 -7.53
C PHE A 30 4.52 6.48 -8.59
N GLY A 31 4.88 7.10 -9.72
CA GLY A 31 5.63 6.40 -10.77
C GLY A 31 7.02 5.96 -10.30
N VAL A 32 7.66 6.77 -9.46
CA VAL A 32 8.97 6.41 -8.86
C VAL A 32 8.83 5.26 -7.85
N LEU A 33 7.70 5.16 -7.15
CA LEU A 33 7.40 4.01 -6.30
C LEU A 33 7.20 2.75 -7.13
N ALA A 34 6.53 2.84 -8.28
CA ALA A 34 6.38 1.71 -9.21
C ALA A 34 7.73 1.19 -9.73
N ASP A 35 8.74 2.06 -9.86
CA ASP A 35 10.10 1.66 -10.27
C ASP A 35 10.85 0.81 -9.21
N LEU A 36 10.36 0.76 -7.97
CA LEU A 36 10.88 -0.16 -6.95
C LEU A 36 10.41 -1.61 -7.12
N TYR A 37 9.61 -1.90 -8.14
CA TYR A 37 9.18 -3.28 -8.43
C TYR A 37 9.92 -3.87 -9.64
N THR A 38 10.09 -5.20 -9.65
CA THR A 38 10.52 -5.92 -10.85
C THR A 38 9.43 -5.84 -11.93
N ASP A 39 9.81 -5.96 -13.21
CA ASP A 39 8.86 -5.85 -14.32
C ASP A 39 7.71 -6.87 -14.22
N ASP A 40 7.96 -7.97 -13.51
CA ASP A 40 7.07 -9.10 -13.37
C ASP A 40 6.54 -9.29 -11.93
N ALA A 41 6.67 -8.25 -11.10
CA ALA A 41 6.26 -8.26 -9.70
C ALA A 41 4.76 -8.52 -9.52
N VAL A 42 4.40 -9.02 -8.34
CA VAL A 42 3.02 -9.27 -7.94
C VAL A 42 2.67 -8.35 -6.78
N MET A 43 1.53 -7.68 -6.85
CA MET A 43 1.02 -6.88 -5.75
C MET A 43 -0.39 -7.33 -5.38
N ILE A 44 -0.67 -7.46 -4.09
CA ILE A 44 -1.98 -7.84 -3.57
C ILE A 44 -2.49 -6.70 -2.69
N ASP A 45 -3.67 -6.21 -3.00
CA ASP A 45 -4.36 -5.24 -2.14
C ASP A 45 -5.65 -5.85 -1.55
N ALA A 46 -5.95 -5.53 -0.30
CA ALA A 46 -7.10 -6.09 0.41
C ALA A 46 -8.46 -5.71 -0.20
N ALA A 47 -8.55 -4.60 -0.95
CA ALA A 47 -9.75 -4.20 -1.67
C ALA A 47 -9.72 -4.67 -3.14
N TRP A 48 -8.63 -4.39 -3.84
CA TRP A 48 -8.47 -4.53 -5.29
C TRP A 48 -8.04 -5.93 -5.75
N GLY A 49 -7.41 -6.71 -4.86
CA GLY A 49 -6.91 -8.04 -5.17
C GLY A 49 -5.55 -8.03 -5.87
N ARG A 50 -5.30 -9.10 -6.64
CA ARG A 50 -4.00 -9.37 -7.29
C ARG A 50 -3.78 -8.53 -8.55
N LEU A 51 -2.60 -7.93 -8.63
CA LEU A 51 -2.04 -7.18 -9.74
C LEU A 51 -0.73 -7.85 -10.18
N GLU A 52 -0.52 -7.99 -11.49
CA GLU A 52 0.66 -8.68 -12.03
C GLU A 52 1.38 -7.81 -13.05
N GLY A 53 2.68 -7.60 -12.81
CA GLY A 53 3.58 -6.80 -13.62
C GLY A 53 3.63 -5.33 -13.21
N ARG A 54 4.82 -4.73 -13.34
CA ARG A 54 5.06 -3.32 -13.00
C ARG A 54 4.08 -2.35 -13.68
N PRO A 55 3.70 -2.50 -14.97
CA PRO A 55 2.73 -1.60 -15.58
C PRO A 55 1.34 -1.62 -14.90
N ALA A 56 0.89 -2.79 -14.44
CA ALA A 56 -0.39 -2.90 -13.74
C ALA A 56 -0.32 -2.28 -12.34
N ILE A 57 0.83 -2.43 -11.66
CA ILE A 57 1.09 -1.82 -10.36
C ILE A 57 1.16 -0.28 -10.48
N ASP A 58 1.87 0.24 -11.48
CA ASP A 58 1.99 1.68 -11.75
C ASP A 58 0.62 2.34 -11.99
N GLU A 59 -0.19 1.75 -12.87
CA GLU A 59 -1.55 2.21 -13.13
C GLU A 59 -2.42 2.15 -11.86
N TRP A 60 -2.33 1.07 -11.08
CA TRP A 60 -3.11 0.90 -9.87
C TRP A 60 -2.73 1.89 -8.75
N LEU A 61 -1.43 2.18 -8.55
CA LEU A 61 -0.96 3.10 -7.51
C LEU A 61 -1.61 4.49 -7.63
N VAL A 62 -1.82 4.95 -8.86
CA VAL A 62 -2.51 6.22 -9.13
C VAL A 62 -4.02 6.04 -9.06
N ASN A 63 -4.56 5.03 -9.75
CA ASN A 63 -6.01 4.85 -9.89
C ASN A 63 -6.72 4.56 -8.56
N SER A 64 -6.07 3.83 -7.64
CA SER A 64 -6.63 3.46 -6.34
C SER A 64 -6.78 4.66 -5.40
N MET A 65 -6.01 5.72 -5.62
CA MET A 65 -6.00 6.93 -4.79
C MET A 65 -6.97 8.03 -5.27
N VAL A 66 -7.56 7.87 -6.46
CA VAL A 66 -8.55 8.81 -7.01
C VAL A 66 -9.75 8.93 -6.06
N GLY A 67 -10.02 10.15 -5.57
CA GLY A 67 -11.10 10.43 -4.61
C GLY A 67 -10.73 10.19 -3.14
N LEU A 68 -9.49 9.76 -2.85
CA LEU A 68 -8.97 9.47 -1.50
C LEU A 68 -7.78 10.37 -1.11
N GLY A 69 -7.60 11.53 -1.76
CA GLY A 69 -6.41 12.37 -1.60
C GLY A 69 -6.22 12.98 -0.20
N ASP A 70 -7.24 12.97 0.64
CA ASP A 70 -7.22 13.43 2.02
C ASP A 70 -7.04 12.28 3.04
N TRP A 71 -6.94 11.03 2.58
CA TRP A 71 -6.60 9.87 3.41
C TRP A 71 -5.10 9.82 3.68
N LEU A 72 -4.73 9.38 4.87
CA LEU A 72 -3.32 9.24 5.29
C LEU A 72 -2.98 7.79 5.56
N PHE A 73 -1.71 7.43 5.32
CA PHE A 73 -1.20 6.07 5.49
C PHE A 73 0.17 6.06 6.19
N PRO A 74 0.33 6.71 7.36
CA PRO A 74 1.61 6.87 8.01
C PRO A 74 2.24 5.53 8.37
N ILE A 75 3.52 5.39 8.01
CA ILE A 75 4.34 4.24 8.37
C ILE A 75 4.80 4.38 9.83
N GLU A 76 4.54 3.36 10.64
CA GLU A 76 4.92 3.29 12.05
C GLU A 76 6.31 2.68 12.24
N PHE A 77 6.56 1.53 11.61
CA PHE A 77 7.85 0.86 11.65
C PHE A 77 8.04 -0.08 10.45
N THR A 78 9.30 -0.47 10.23
CA THR A 78 9.67 -1.53 9.30
C THR A 78 10.47 -2.62 10.02
N ALA A 79 10.34 -3.86 9.56
CA ALA A 79 11.12 -5.00 10.02
C ALA A 79 11.65 -5.77 8.81
N ILE A 80 12.87 -6.28 8.89
CA ILE A 80 13.55 -7.00 7.80
C ILE A 80 14.05 -8.34 8.35
N GLU A 81 13.69 -9.44 7.68
CA GLU A 81 14.18 -10.80 7.93
C GLU A 81 14.54 -11.46 6.60
N GLY A 82 15.84 -11.62 6.34
CA GLY A 82 16.33 -12.01 5.01
C GLY A 82 15.85 -11.03 3.93
N ASP A 83 15.17 -11.58 2.91
CA ASP A 83 14.55 -10.80 1.84
C ASP A 83 13.11 -10.34 2.16
N HIS A 84 12.56 -10.76 3.30
CA HIS A 84 11.21 -10.38 3.71
C HIS A 84 11.22 -9.06 4.47
N VAL A 85 10.30 -8.17 4.11
CA VAL A 85 10.09 -6.89 4.78
C VAL A 85 8.64 -6.81 5.25
N ILE A 86 8.46 -6.44 6.51
CA ILE A 86 7.15 -6.03 7.04
C ILE A 86 7.16 -4.52 7.23
N ILE A 87 6.13 -3.85 6.73
CA ILE A 87 5.87 -2.43 6.95
C ILE A 87 4.58 -2.32 7.73
N LYS A 88 4.65 -1.74 8.93
CA LYS A 88 3.47 -1.40 9.73
C LYS A 88 3.01 0.00 9.36
N TRP A 89 1.72 0.15 9.05
CA TRP A 89 1.11 1.46 8.83
C TRP A 89 -0.30 1.54 9.42
N THR A 90 -0.76 2.76 9.60
CA THR A 90 -2.14 3.08 10.01
C THR A 90 -2.85 3.74 8.83
N GLN A 91 -4.04 3.28 8.48
CA GLN A 91 -4.95 3.99 7.59
C GLN A 91 -5.74 5.02 8.40
N ILE A 92 -5.81 6.26 7.93
CA ILE A 92 -6.58 7.33 8.59
C ILE A 92 -7.55 7.93 7.58
N ILE A 93 -8.84 7.79 7.88
CA ILE A 93 -9.91 8.46 7.16
C ILE A 93 -10.02 9.89 7.74
N PRO A 94 -10.16 10.94 6.92
CA PRO A 94 -10.21 12.33 7.37
C PRO A 94 -11.58 12.69 7.95
N ALA A 95 -12.01 11.90 8.93
CA ALA A 95 -13.26 12.06 9.64
C ALA A 95 -13.14 11.55 11.08
N THR A 96 -14.07 11.98 11.91
CA THR A 96 -14.16 11.57 13.31
C THR A 96 -15.44 10.77 13.51
N LYS A 97 -15.37 9.69 14.29
CA LYS A 97 -16.54 8.89 14.68
C LYS A 97 -17.44 9.71 15.62
N PRO A 98 -18.70 9.30 15.84
CA PRO A 98 -19.64 10.04 16.70
C PRO A 98 -19.16 10.19 18.15
N ASP A 99 -18.28 9.29 18.62
CA ASP A 99 -17.68 9.33 19.96
C ASP A 99 -16.46 10.26 20.07
N GLY A 100 -16.07 10.93 18.98
CA GLY A 100 -14.91 11.83 18.94
C GLY A 100 -13.57 11.13 18.63
N SER A 101 -13.56 9.81 18.43
CA SER A 101 -12.34 9.08 18.06
C SER A 101 -12.02 9.16 16.56
N PRO A 102 -10.74 9.05 16.16
CA PRO A 102 -10.36 9.01 14.74
C PRO A 102 -10.88 7.75 14.04
N ALA A 103 -11.36 7.90 12.80
CA ALA A 103 -11.62 6.78 11.90
C ALA A 103 -10.30 6.25 11.35
N SER A 104 -9.80 5.15 11.93
CA SER A 104 -8.47 4.62 11.62
C SER A 104 -8.37 3.11 11.74
N GLN A 105 -7.56 2.50 10.86
CA GLN A 105 -7.43 1.04 10.78
C GLN A 105 -5.95 0.62 10.76
N SER A 106 -5.67 -0.48 11.46
CA SER A 106 -4.35 -1.10 11.46
C SER A 106 -4.13 -1.88 10.16
N ALA A 107 -2.99 -1.67 9.52
CA ALA A 107 -2.59 -2.36 8.31
C ALA A 107 -1.11 -2.81 8.34
N TYR A 108 -0.77 -3.73 7.44
CA TYR A 108 0.59 -4.21 7.23
C TYR A 108 0.83 -4.44 5.74
N SER A 109 2.05 -4.17 5.28
CA SER A 109 2.55 -4.61 3.98
C SER A 109 3.61 -5.68 4.19
N HIS A 110 3.54 -6.80 3.46
CA HIS A 110 4.62 -7.78 3.34
C HIS A 110 5.25 -7.67 1.96
N LEU A 111 6.53 -7.29 1.91
CA LEU A 111 7.30 -7.22 0.67
C LEU A 111 8.36 -8.32 0.61
N ILE A 112 8.69 -8.77 -0.60
CA ILE A 112 9.81 -9.68 -0.86
C ILE A 112 10.82 -8.98 -1.78
N TYR A 113 12.03 -8.82 -1.27
CA TYR A 113 13.16 -8.23 -1.98
C TYR A 113 13.74 -9.19 -3.01
N ALA A 114 14.09 -8.67 -4.20
CA ALA A 114 14.50 -9.46 -5.35
C ALA A 114 15.85 -9.04 -5.95
N GLY A 115 16.62 -8.20 -5.25
CA GLY A 115 17.88 -7.66 -5.74
C GLY A 115 17.74 -6.33 -6.49
N ASP A 116 18.88 -5.70 -6.80
CA ASP A 116 18.97 -4.45 -7.58
C ASP A 116 18.11 -3.30 -7.05
N GLY A 117 17.83 -3.32 -5.75
CA GLY A 117 17.02 -2.32 -5.09
C GLY A 117 15.51 -2.46 -5.28
N LYS A 118 15.03 -3.63 -5.73
CA LYS A 118 13.64 -3.89 -6.12
C LYS A 118 12.95 -5.00 -5.34
N PHE A 119 11.62 -4.96 -5.34
CA PHE A 119 10.72 -5.96 -4.78
C PHE A 119 10.01 -6.72 -5.92
N ASN A 120 9.83 -8.03 -5.77
CA ASN A 120 9.04 -8.83 -6.72
C ASN A 120 7.64 -9.18 -6.18
N TYR A 121 7.36 -8.82 -4.93
CA TYR A 121 6.10 -9.12 -4.27
C TYR A 121 5.78 -8.05 -3.23
N GLU A 122 4.51 -7.65 -3.16
CA GLU A 122 3.93 -6.89 -2.05
C GLU A 122 2.50 -7.38 -1.74
N GLU A 123 2.18 -7.57 -0.47
CA GLU A 123 0.84 -7.86 0.03
C GLU A 123 0.43 -6.84 1.08
N ASP A 124 -0.60 -6.06 0.80
CA ASP A 124 -1.25 -5.15 1.73
C ASP A 124 -2.42 -5.86 2.42
N ALA A 125 -2.27 -6.05 3.73
CA ALA A 125 -3.24 -6.69 4.60
C ALA A 125 -3.87 -5.67 5.56
N TYR A 126 -5.17 -5.42 5.36
CA TYR A 126 -6.00 -4.60 6.23
C TYR A 126 -7.46 -5.08 6.18
N ASN A 127 -8.23 -4.74 7.22
CA ASN A 127 -9.60 -5.24 7.35
C ASN A 127 -10.60 -4.31 6.65
N MET A 128 -11.01 -4.67 5.43
CA MET A 128 -12.00 -3.90 4.66
C MET A 128 -13.36 -3.77 5.33
N LEU A 129 -13.78 -4.71 6.18
CA LEU A 129 -15.01 -4.54 6.95
C LEU A 129 -14.88 -3.38 7.93
N HIS A 130 -13.75 -3.27 8.62
CA HIS A 130 -13.49 -2.17 9.55
C HIS A 130 -13.39 -0.82 8.81
N VAL A 131 -12.85 -0.81 7.58
CA VAL A 131 -12.85 0.41 6.74
C VAL A 131 -14.28 0.86 6.42
N ILE A 132 -15.14 -0.07 5.99
CA ILE A 132 -16.54 0.23 5.67
C ILE A 132 -17.30 0.72 6.91
N GLU A 133 -17.16 0.03 8.04
CA GLU A 133 -17.76 0.42 9.32
C GLU A 133 -17.33 1.84 9.73
N ASP A 134 -16.06 2.19 9.54
CA ASP A 134 -15.55 3.52 9.87
C ASP A 134 -16.05 4.61 8.92
N ILE A 135 -16.14 4.33 7.62
CA ILE A 135 -16.77 5.25 6.64
C ILE A 135 -18.23 5.51 7.03
N GLU A 136 -18.99 4.44 7.33
CA GLU A 136 -20.40 4.53 7.71
C GLU A 136 -20.57 5.32 9.02
N ALA A 137 -19.77 5.01 10.03
CA ALA A 137 -19.86 5.64 11.35
C ALA A 137 -19.45 7.12 11.31
N SER A 138 -18.39 7.46 10.57
CA SER A 138 -17.89 8.83 10.48
C SER A 138 -18.72 9.71 9.53
N GLY A 139 -19.57 9.12 8.70
CA GLY A 139 -20.30 9.81 7.65
C GLY A 139 -19.38 10.44 6.60
N TRP A 140 -18.17 9.89 6.44
CA TRP A 140 -17.23 10.40 5.44
C TRP A 140 -17.79 10.13 4.04
N THR A 141 -17.69 11.12 3.17
CA THR A 141 -18.07 11.00 1.76
C THR A 141 -16.98 11.60 0.90
N PRO A 142 -16.60 10.96 -0.21
CA PRO A 142 -15.62 11.53 -1.12
C PRO A 142 -16.15 12.85 -1.71
N THR A 143 -15.28 13.84 -1.83
CA THR A 143 -15.61 15.16 -2.41
C THR A 143 -15.51 15.16 -3.94
N GLU A 144 -14.80 14.19 -4.50
CA GLU A 144 -14.60 13.96 -5.92
C GLU A 144 -15.02 12.53 -6.28
N PRO A 145 -15.25 12.20 -7.57
CA PRO A 145 -15.46 10.83 -7.98
C PRO A 145 -14.32 9.92 -7.50
N MET A 146 -14.68 8.77 -6.94
CA MET A 146 -13.73 7.76 -6.46
C MET A 146 -13.81 6.52 -7.34
N ASN A 147 -12.67 5.92 -7.65
CA ASN A 147 -12.63 4.61 -8.31
C ASN A 147 -12.99 3.50 -7.31
N ILE A 148 -13.75 2.52 -7.77
CA ILE A 148 -14.19 1.41 -6.92
C ILE A 148 -13.43 0.12 -7.25
N PRO A 149 -13.07 -0.70 -6.24
CA PRO A 149 -12.50 -2.02 -6.47
C PRO A 149 -13.42 -2.91 -7.32
N PRO A 150 -12.86 -3.90 -8.04
CA PRO A 150 -13.66 -4.84 -8.82
C PRO A 150 -14.60 -5.65 -7.92
N ALA A 151 -15.76 -6.07 -8.45
CA ALA A 151 -16.74 -6.86 -7.69
C ALA A 151 -16.23 -8.26 -7.28
N HIS A 152 -15.32 -8.83 -8.09
CA HIS A 152 -14.76 -10.16 -7.89
C HIS A 152 -13.22 -10.13 -8.05
N PRO A 153 -12.51 -9.51 -7.09
CA PRO A 153 -11.05 -9.43 -7.13
C PRO A 153 -10.42 -10.82 -6.99
N ASN A 154 -9.30 -11.04 -7.68
CA ASN A 154 -8.48 -12.22 -7.47
C ASN A 154 -7.83 -12.15 -6.08
N ARG A 155 -8.03 -13.16 -5.23
CA ARG A 155 -7.55 -13.24 -3.84
C ARG A 155 -6.33 -14.15 -3.65
N ASP A 156 -5.72 -14.60 -4.74
CA ASP A 156 -4.51 -15.41 -4.69
C ASP A 156 -3.31 -14.56 -4.23
N PHE A 157 -2.95 -14.75 -2.96
CA PHE A 157 -1.81 -14.10 -2.32
C PHE A 157 -0.49 -14.85 -2.55
N SER A 158 -0.44 -15.92 -3.35
CA SER A 158 0.81 -16.64 -3.55
C SER A 158 1.88 -15.75 -4.20
N PRO A 159 3.12 -15.76 -3.66
CA PRO A 159 4.26 -15.23 -4.38
C PRO A 159 4.41 -15.98 -5.71
N LYS A 160 4.94 -15.30 -6.71
CA LYS A 160 5.23 -15.92 -8.00
C LYS A 160 6.23 -17.08 -7.80
N SER A 161 5.94 -18.23 -8.39
CA SER A 161 6.75 -19.46 -8.32
C SER A 161 8.06 -19.35 -9.09
#